data_AF-A0A7S2UGB6-F1
#
_entry.id   AF-A0A7S2UGB6-F1
#
_cell.length_a   1.000
_cell.length_b   1.000
_cell.length_c   1.000
_cell.angle_alpha   90.00
_cell.angle_beta   90.00
_cell.angle_gamma   90.00
#
_symmetry.space_group_name_H-M   'P 1'
#
loop_
_entity.id
_entity.type
_entity.pdbx_description
1 polymer ?
#
loop_
_entity_poly.entity_id
_entity_poly.type
_entity_poly.pdbx_seq_one_letter_code
_entity_poly.pdbx_strand_id
1 'polypeptide(L)'
;LFSSRRRWNFVVMNDHTTSAARPETRQVTIETLIKIYQPLLFQRNANAVPILVMTPAHRRPIENSSIDLGTVEEFTARVEEGYRAYAIAWNQHSRVRQETASAARIAPVGLAFLHVNKDRPELWIKLYQDDDLHPSLCGSWLMALVIIG
;
A
#
# COMPACT_ATOMS: atom_id res chain seq x y z
N LEU A 1 12.80 -5.87 31.60
CA LEU A 1 13.35 -5.04 30.49
C LEU A 1 12.30 -4.53 29.48
N PHE A 2 11.00 -4.51 29.81
CA PHE A 2 10.01 -3.77 29.01
C PHE A 2 9.28 -2.78 29.91
N SER A 3 9.97 -1.70 30.28
CA SER A 3 9.34 -0.55 30.94
C SER A 3 8.59 0.31 29.91
N SER A 4 7.44 0.85 30.32
CA SER A 4 6.72 1.99 29.73
C SER A 4 6.46 1.99 28.20
N ARG A 5 5.19 1.67 27.83
CA ARG A 5 4.44 2.17 26.66
C ARG A 5 5.29 2.57 25.43
N ARG A 6 5.80 1.60 24.67
CA ARG A 6 6.27 1.89 23.30
C ARG A 6 5.06 2.31 22.46
N ARG A 7 4.98 3.60 22.15
CA ARG A 7 4.00 4.16 21.21
C ARG A 7 4.65 4.18 19.83
N TRP A 8 3.97 3.60 18.84
CA TRP A 8 4.39 3.64 17.45
C TRP A 8 4.32 5.05 16.87
N ASN A 9 5.38 5.54 16.23
CA ASN A 9 5.28 6.77 15.45
C ASN A 9 4.53 6.53 14.13
N PHE A 10 4.73 5.35 13.55
CA PHE A 10 4.15 4.93 12.30
C PHE A 10 3.58 3.52 12.42
N VAL A 11 2.51 3.25 11.67
CA VAL A 11 2.02 1.89 11.43
C VAL A 11 1.97 1.69 9.92
N VAL A 12 2.84 0.81 9.43
CA VAL A 12 2.98 0.51 8.01
C VAL A 12 2.03 -0.63 7.67
N MET A 13 1.20 -0.44 6.65
CA MET A 13 0.16 -1.38 6.24
C MET A 13 0.09 -1.47 4.72
N ASN A 14 -0.25 -2.65 4.22
CA ASN A 14 -0.56 -2.87 2.82
C ASN A 14 -1.76 -3.79 2.68
N ASP A 15 -2.37 -3.77 1.50
CA ASP A 15 -3.34 -4.77 1.05
C ASP A 15 -2.70 -5.67 -0.02
N HIS A 16 -3.39 -6.74 -0.36
CA HIS A 16 -3.10 -7.53 -1.54
C HIS A 16 -3.22 -6.65 -2.81
N THR A 17 -2.21 -6.68 -3.68
CA THR A 17 -2.11 -5.76 -4.82
C THR A 17 -3.35 -5.76 -5.71
N THR A 18 -3.89 -6.94 -6.02
CA THR A 18 -5.08 -7.04 -6.87
C THR A 18 -6.36 -6.57 -6.15
N SER A 19 -6.39 -6.62 -4.81
CA SER A 19 -7.55 -6.18 -4.03
C SER A 19 -7.73 -4.66 -4.13
N ALA A 20 -6.62 -3.91 -4.10
CA ALA A 20 -6.64 -2.45 -4.29
C ALA A 20 -7.04 -2.04 -5.72
N ALA A 21 -6.67 -2.84 -6.71
CA ALA A 21 -6.92 -2.56 -8.12
C ALA A 21 -8.35 -2.82 -8.59
N ARG A 22 -9.17 -3.55 -7.81
CA ARG A 22 -10.52 -3.95 -8.20
C ARG A 22 -11.57 -3.23 -7.36
N PRO A 23 -12.60 -2.61 -7.96
CA PRO A 23 -13.61 -1.87 -7.21
C PRO A 23 -14.29 -2.67 -6.08
N GLU A 24 -14.69 -3.92 -6.36
CA GLU A 24 -15.43 -4.76 -5.41
C GLU A 24 -14.59 -5.08 -4.15
N THR A 25 -13.37 -5.58 -4.33
CA THR A 25 -12.49 -5.90 -3.21
C THR A 25 -11.95 -4.65 -2.53
N ARG A 26 -11.76 -3.54 -3.27
CA ARG A 26 -11.38 -2.24 -2.70
C ARG A 26 -12.42 -1.78 -1.68
N GLN A 27 -13.71 -1.92 -1.96
CA GLN A 27 -14.77 -1.58 -1.03
C GLN A 27 -14.71 -2.45 0.25
N VAL A 28 -14.48 -3.76 0.10
CA VAL A 28 -14.29 -4.67 1.24
C VAL A 28 -13.10 -4.25 2.12
N THR A 29 -11.98 -3.87 1.50
CA THR A 29 -10.80 -3.37 2.22
C THR A 29 -11.10 -2.07 2.93
N ILE A 30 -11.81 -1.12 2.29
CA ILE A 30 -12.21 0.15 2.93
C ILE A 30 -13.04 -0.13 4.19
N GLU A 31 -14.03 -1.01 4.10
CA GLU A 31 -14.85 -1.37 5.26
C GLU A 31 -14.04 -2.01 6.37
N THR A 32 -13.14 -2.93 6.02
CA THR A 32 -12.25 -3.59 6.98
C THR A 32 -11.31 -2.58 7.64
N LEU A 33 -10.73 -1.67 6.86
CA LEU A 33 -9.83 -0.62 7.32
C LEU A 33 -10.52 0.28 8.36
N ILE A 34 -11.75 0.69 8.09
CA ILE A 34 -12.51 1.62 8.95
C ILE A 34 -13.17 0.93 10.15
N LYS A 35 -13.73 -0.26 9.98
CA LYS A 35 -14.47 -0.95 11.03
C LYS A 35 -13.55 -1.69 12.01
N ILE A 36 -12.38 -2.13 11.55
CA ILE A 36 -11.48 -3.00 12.33
C ILE A 36 -10.16 -2.28 12.63
N TYR A 37 -9.37 -1.98 11.61
CA TYR A 37 -7.98 -1.55 11.82
C TYR A 37 -7.86 -0.15 12.43
N GLN A 38 -8.68 0.79 11.95
CA GLN A 38 -8.65 2.16 12.44
C GLN A 38 -9.00 2.26 13.94
N PRO A 39 -10.12 1.68 14.43
CA PRO A 39 -10.41 1.63 15.86
C PRO A 39 -9.32 0.96 16.69
N LEU A 40 -8.77 -0.16 16.21
CA LEU A 40 -7.69 -0.87 16.90
C LEU A 40 -6.45 0.02 17.03
N LEU A 41 -6.09 0.74 15.97
CA LEU A 41 -4.96 1.66 16.01
C LEU A 41 -5.20 2.79 17.00
N PHE A 42 -6.38 3.41 17.00
CA PHE A 42 -6.66 4.54 17.89
C PHE A 42 -6.75 4.15 19.36
N GLN A 43 -7.31 2.98 19.67
CA GLN A 43 -7.33 2.43 21.02
C GLN A 43 -5.92 2.22 21.59
N ARG A 44 -4.96 1.82 20.75
CA ARG A 44 -3.58 1.54 21.17
C ARG A 44 -2.70 2.79 21.11
N ASN A 45 -2.86 3.60 20.08
CA ASN A 45 -2.04 4.78 19.83
C ASN A 45 -2.62 5.70 18.73
N ALA A 46 -3.53 6.60 19.10
CA ALA A 46 -4.12 7.60 18.19
C ALA A 46 -3.10 8.50 17.45
N ASN A 47 -1.88 8.63 17.98
CA ASN A 47 -0.83 9.49 17.40
C ASN A 47 0.02 8.77 16.36
N ALA A 48 -0.18 7.47 16.13
CA ALA A 48 0.55 6.77 15.09
C ALA A 48 0.06 7.22 13.71
N VAL A 49 0.99 7.55 12.81
CA VAL A 49 0.69 7.87 11.42
C VAL A 49 0.57 6.57 10.62
N PRO A 50 -0.58 6.26 10.02
CA PRO A 50 -0.71 5.13 9.11
C PRO A 50 0.06 5.43 7.82
N ILE A 51 0.95 4.52 7.42
CA ILE A 51 1.65 4.55 6.14
C ILE A 51 1.08 3.41 5.29
N LEU A 52 0.28 3.78 4.29
CA LEU A 52 -0.31 2.84 3.34
C LEU A 52 0.69 2.63 2.20
N VAL A 53 1.23 1.42 2.10
CA VAL A 53 2.25 1.08 1.10
C VAL A 53 1.58 0.71 -0.21
N MET A 54 1.55 1.64 -1.17
CA MET A 54 0.98 1.40 -2.49
C MET A 54 1.83 0.38 -3.25
N THR A 55 1.40 -0.87 -3.29
CA THR A 55 2.19 -1.98 -3.84
C THR A 55 2.43 -1.85 -5.35
N PRO A 56 3.52 -2.44 -5.88
CA PRO A 56 3.77 -2.43 -7.31
C PRO A 56 2.86 -3.40 -8.05
N ALA A 57 2.57 -3.10 -9.32
CA ALA A 57 1.95 -4.05 -10.24
C ALA A 57 2.84 -5.30 -10.39
N HIS A 58 2.26 -6.42 -10.84
CA HIS A 58 3.06 -7.61 -11.15
C HIS A 58 3.95 -7.37 -12.38
N ARG A 59 5.10 -8.05 -12.44
CA ARG A 59 6.03 -7.92 -13.57
C ARG A 59 5.42 -8.40 -14.88
N ARG A 60 4.63 -9.48 -14.78
CA ARG A 60 3.90 -10.10 -15.89
C ARG A 60 2.45 -10.40 -15.47
N PRO A 61 1.52 -10.44 -16.43
CA PRO A 61 0.17 -10.92 -16.17
C PRO A 61 0.20 -12.37 -15.68
N ILE A 62 -0.55 -12.66 -14.61
CA ILE A 62 -0.68 -14.00 -14.03
C ILE A 62 -2.14 -14.46 -14.17
N GLU A 63 -2.31 -15.68 -14.67
CA GLU A 63 -3.60 -16.34 -14.82
C GLU A 63 -4.36 -16.37 -13.48
N ASN A 64 -5.67 -16.12 -13.52
CA ASN A 64 -6.54 -16.05 -12.34
C ASN A 64 -6.16 -14.99 -11.29
N SER A 65 -5.26 -14.07 -11.59
CA SER A 65 -4.81 -13.03 -10.66
C SER A 65 -4.88 -11.63 -11.25
N SER A 66 -4.17 -11.41 -12.36
CA SER A 66 -3.91 -10.05 -12.88
C SER A 66 -4.03 -9.89 -14.38
N ILE A 67 -4.42 -10.94 -15.12
CA ILE A 67 -4.52 -10.90 -16.58
C ILE A 67 -5.51 -9.84 -17.10
N ASP A 68 -6.54 -9.57 -16.34
CA ASP A 68 -7.61 -8.61 -16.65
C ASP A 68 -7.36 -7.22 -16.05
N LEU A 69 -6.21 -7.01 -15.41
CA LEU A 69 -5.80 -5.72 -14.83
C LEU A 69 -5.04 -4.83 -15.81
N GLY A 70 -4.78 -5.33 -17.03
CA GLY A 70 -4.23 -4.53 -18.14
C GLY A 70 -2.71 -4.51 -18.17
N THR A 71 -2.15 -3.45 -18.77
CA THR A 71 -0.71 -3.19 -18.78
C THR A 71 -0.17 -2.87 -17.39
N VAL A 72 1.17 -2.81 -17.24
CA VAL A 72 1.81 -2.41 -15.97
C VAL A 72 1.36 -0.99 -15.57
N GLU A 73 1.19 -0.08 -16.52
CA GLU A 73 0.67 1.27 -16.31
C GLU A 73 -0.79 1.25 -15.82
N GLU A 74 -1.66 0.50 -16.50
CA GLU A 74 -3.08 0.42 -16.16
C GLU A 74 -3.28 -0.21 -14.79
N PHE A 75 -2.57 -1.32 -14.52
CA PHE A 75 -2.61 -1.97 -13.22
C PHE A 75 -2.07 -1.05 -12.12
N THR A 76 -0.94 -0.37 -12.35
CA THR A 76 -0.40 0.60 -11.38
C THR A 76 -1.39 1.74 -11.10
N ALA A 77 -2.03 2.29 -12.13
CA ALA A 77 -3.03 3.34 -11.97
C ALA A 77 -4.23 2.89 -11.14
N ARG A 78 -4.72 1.65 -11.36
CA ARG A 78 -5.80 1.06 -10.57
C ARG A 78 -5.41 0.83 -9.11
N VAL A 79 -4.18 0.40 -8.85
CA VAL A 79 -3.64 0.26 -7.49
C VAL A 79 -3.53 1.63 -6.82
N GLU A 80 -2.99 2.64 -7.52
CA GLU A 80 -2.89 4.00 -7.00
C GLU A 80 -4.25 4.55 -6.60
N GLU A 81 -5.26 4.38 -7.46
CA GLU A 81 -6.64 4.77 -7.19
C GLU A 81 -7.17 4.09 -5.92
N GLY A 82 -6.90 2.79 -5.74
CA GLY A 82 -7.28 2.05 -4.54
C GLY A 82 -6.66 2.60 -3.27
N TYR A 83 -5.35 2.86 -3.27
CA TYR A 83 -4.66 3.42 -2.11
C TYR A 83 -5.07 4.88 -1.83
N ARG A 84 -5.38 5.68 -2.86
CA ARG A 84 -5.99 7.00 -2.68
C ARG A 84 -7.37 6.89 -2.02
N ALA A 85 -8.20 5.94 -2.44
CA ALA A 85 -9.50 5.69 -1.81
C ALA A 85 -9.36 5.27 -0.33
N TYR A 86 -8.38 4.40 -0.01
CA TYR A 86 -8.09 4.02 1.38
C TYR A 86 -7.71 5.21 2.25
N ALA A 87 -6.81 6.07 1.77
CA ALA A 87 -6.39 7.28 2.49
C ALA A 87 -7.55 8.26 2.68
N ILE A 88 -8.38 8.47 1.66
CA ILE A 88 -9.58 9.33 1.73
C ILE A 88 -10.54 8.80 2.80
N ALA A 89 -10.88 7.51 2.74
CA ALA A 89 -11.82 6.89 3.69
C ALA A 89 -11.29 7.00 5.14
N TRP A 90 -10.01 6.70 5.35
CA TRP A 90 -9.37 6.84 6.66
C TRP A 90 -9.52 8.25 7.22
N ASN A 91 -9.16 9.25 6.41
CA ASN A 91 -9.11 10.65 6.82
C ASN A 91 -10.51 11.24 7.03
N GLN A 92 -11.48 10.87 6.20
CA GLN A 92 -12.87 11.31 6.35
C GLN A 92 -13.49 10.74 7.63
N HIS A 93 -13.34 9.45 7.88
CA HIS A 93 -13.92 8.82 9.07
C HIS A 93 -13.28 9.34 10.37
N SER A 94 -11.97 9.61 10.37
CA SER A 94 -11.27 10.25 11.50
C SER A 94 -11.86 11.61 11.87
N ARG A 95 -12.17 12.44 10.86
CA ARG A 95 -12.78 13.77 11.06
C ARG A 95 -14.19 13.68 11.62
N VAL A 96 -15.01 12.76 11.12
CA VAL A 96 -16.39 12.55 11.57
C VAL A 96 -16.43 12.16 13.05
N ARG A 97 -15.48 11.33 13.50
CA ARG A 97 -15.40 10.90 14.90
C ARG A 97 -14.72 11.91 15.84
N GLN A 98 -14.29 13.07 15.33
CA GLN A 98 -13.50 14.07 16.07
C GLN A 98 -12.27 13.44 16.77
N GLU A 99 -11.72 12.38 16.19
CA GLU A 99 -10.55 11.71 16.72
C GLU A 99 -9.31 12.54 16.35
N THR A 100 -8.37 12.71 17.30
CA THR A 100 -7.07 13.38 17.07
C THR A 100 -6.09 12.54 16.23
N ALA A 101 -6.66 11.66 15.41
CA ALA A 101 -5.96 10.69 14.60
C ALA A 101 -5.05 11.37 13.58
N SER A 102 -3.85 10.81 13.44
CA SER A 102 -2.97 11.20 12.34
C SER A 102 -3.57 10.83 10.99
N ALA A 103 -3.45 11.75 10.03
CA ALA A 103 -3.86 11.49 8.66
C ALA A 103 -3.02 10.37 8.05
N ALA A 104 -3.66 9.47 7.31
CA ALA A 104 -2.97 8.43 6.56
C ALA A 104 -2.10 9.06 5.46
N ARG A 105 -0.89 8.51 5.28
CA ARG A 105 0.02 8.83 4.19
C ARG A 105 0.18 7.64 3.27
N ILE A 106 0.51 7.88 2.01
CA ILE A 106 0.77 6.83 1.03
C ILE A 106 2.26 6.81 0.74
N ALA A 107 2.88 5.63 0.84
CA ALA A 107 4.22 5.39 0.30
C ALA A 107 4.05 4.87 -1.15
N PRO A 108 4.44 5.65 -2.18
CA PRO A 108 4.08 5.37 -3.59
C PRO A 108 5.02 4.35 -4.25
N VAL A 109 5.18 3.17 -3.63
CA VAL A 109 6.12 2.14 -4.09
C VAL A 109 5.84 1.71 -5.53
N GLY A 110 4.58 1.47 -5.89
CA GLY A 110 4.23 1.09 -7.26
C GLY A 110 4.57 2.14 -8.30
N LEU A 111 4.55 3.44 -7.96
CA LEU A 111 5.01 4.49 -8.87
C LEU A 111 6.51 4.43 -9.04
N ALA A 112 7.28 4.19 -7.97
CA ALA A 112 8.74 4.03 -8.08
C ALA A 112 9.11 2.83 -8.97
N PHE A 113 8.40 1.71 -8.82
CA PHE A 113 8.54 0.54 -9.68
C PHE A 113 8.19 0.86 -11.14
N LEU A 114 7.09 1.59 -11.38
CA LEU A 114 6.70 2.03 -12.72
C LEU A 114 7.76 2.97 -13.36
N HIS A 115 8.40 3.83 -12.58
CA HIS A 115 9.50 4.66 -13.09
C HIS A 115 10.69 3.80 -13.53
N VAL A 116 11.06 2.76 -12.75
CA VAL A 116 12.10 1.81 -13.18
C VAL A 116 11.69 1.07 -14.45
N ASN A 117 10.43 0.62 -14.54
CA ASN A 117 9.90 -0.03 -15.74
C ASN A 117 10.05 0.83 -17.00
N LYS A 118 9.76 2.13 -16.90
CA LYS A 118 9.81 3.08 -18.03
C LYS A 118 11.22 3.54 -18.37
N ASP A 119 12.01 3.88 -17.36
CA ASP A 119 13.28 4.58 -17.55
C ASP A 119 14.49 3.63 -17.58
N ARG A 120 14.35 2.44 -16.97
CA ARG A 120 15.42 1.44 -16.76
C ARG A 120 14.87 0.00 -16.90
N PRO A 121 14.29 -0.38 -18.05
CA PRO A 121 13.64 -1.68 -18.23
C PRO A 121 14.58 -2.88 -17.98
N GLU A 122 15.90 -2.70 -18.08
CA GLU A 122 16.90 -3.72 -17.72
C GLU A 122 16.96 -4.01 -16.21
N LEU A 123 16.59 -3.03 -15.37
CA LEU A 123 16.49 -3.19 -13.92
C LEU A 123 15.12 -3.70 -13.50
N TRP A 124 14.08 -3.52 -14.32
CA TRP A 124 12.72 -3.97 -14.04
C TRP A 124 12.67 -5.46 -13.68
N ILE A 125 13.35 -6.30 -14.47
CA ILE A 125 13.39 -7.74 -14.24
C ILE A 125 14.05 -8.06 -12.90
N LYS A 126 15.05 -7.27 -12.49
CA LYS A 126 15.77 -7.47 -11.23
C LYS A 126 14.95 -7.08 -10.00
N LEU A 127 13.82 -6.38 -10.16
CA LEU A 127 12.98 -5.97 -9.02
C LEU A 127 12.08 -7.09 -8.49
N TYR A 128 11.94 -8.20 -9.22
CA TYR A 128 11.03 -9.30 -8.87
C TYR A 128 11.77 -10.60 -8.64
N GLN A 129 11.20 -11.46 -7.82
CA GLN A 129 11.55 -12.87 -7.75
C GLN A 129 11.14 -13.57 -9.05
N ASP A 130 11.53 -14.83 -9.21
CA ASP A 130 11.22 -15.65 -10.37
C ASP A 130 9.70 -15.89 -10.56
N ASP A 131 8.88 -15.57 -9.55
CA ASP A 131 7.44 -15.69 -9.61
C ASP A 131 6.73 -14.51 -10.29
N ASP A 132 7.42 -13.40 -10.57
CA ASP A 132 6.86 -12.19 -11.20
C ASP A 132 5.85 -11.39 -10.34
N LEU A 133 5.65 -11.78 -9.08
CA LEU A 133 4.76 -11.10 -8.13
C LEU A 133 5.58 -10.41 -7.04
N HIS A 134 6.46 -11.17 -6.39
CA HIS A 134 7.08 -10.74 -5.15
C HIS A 134 8.33 -9.92 -5.43
N PRO A 135 8.59 -8.88 -4.63
CA PRO A 135 9.84 -8.13 -4.73
C PRO A 135 11.06 -9.03 -4.51
N SER A 136 12.08 -8.87 -5.35
CA SER A 136 13.42 -9.41 -5.12
C SER A 136 14.13 -8.67 -3.98
N LEU A 137 15.38 -9.02 -3.66
CA LEU A 137 16.22 -8.20 -2.78
C LEU A 137 16.36 -6.74 -3.28
N CYS A 138 16.54 -6.55 -4.59
CA CYS A 138 16.60 -5.21 -5.19
C CYS A 138 15.25 -4.50 -5.12
N GLY A 139 14.16 -5.25 -5.37
CA GLY A 139 12.80 -4.76 -5.23
C GLY A 139 12.53 -4.29 -3.81
N SER A 140 12.78 -5.13 -2.82
CA SER A 140 12.61 -4.81 -1.40
C SER A 140 13.46 -3.62 -0.96
N TRP A 141 14.68 -3.48 -1.47
CA TRP A 141 15.52 -2.32 -1.19
C TRP A 141 14.90 -1.03 -1.73
N LEU A 142 14.41 -1.03 -2.98
CA LEU A 142 13.67 0.12 -3.54
C LEU A 142 12.40 0.43 -2.73
N MET A 143 11.64 -0.59 -2.32
CA MET A 143 10.47 -0.39 -1.45
C MET A 143 10.87 0.31 -0.14
N ALA A 144 11.96 -0.13 0.49
CA ALA A 144 12.42 0.44 1.75
C ALA A 144 12.82 1.92 1.61
N LEU A 145 13.50 2.29 0.52
CA LEU A 145 13.83 3.69 0.24
C LEU A 145 12.58 4.57 0.12
N VAL A 146 11.52 4.07 -0.52
CA VAL A 146 10.27 4.82 -0.69
C VAL A 146 9.46 4.91 0.61
N ILE A 147 9.55 3.92 1.49
CA ILE A 147 8.85 3.93 2.79
C ILE A 147 9.54 4.86 3.80
N ILE A 148 10.88 4.97 3.73
CA ILE A 148 11.68 5.76 4.67
C ILE A 148 11.87 7.22 4.22
N GLY A 149 11.88 7.47 2.90
CA GLY A 149 12.00 8.81 2.32
C GLY A 149 10.77 9.67 2.51
#